data_AF-X1KYJ0-F1
#
_entry.id   AF-X1KYJ0-F1
#
_cell.length_a   1.000
_cell.length_b   1.000
_cell.length_c   1.000
_cell.angle_alpha   90.00
_cell.angle_beta   90.00
_cell.angle_gamma   90.00
#
_symmetry.space_group_name_H-M   'P 1'
#
loop_
_entity.id
_entity.type
_entity.pdbx_description
1 polymer ?
#
loop_
_entity_poly.entity_id
_entity_poly.type
_entity_poly.pdbx_seq_one_letter_code
_entity_poly.pdbx_strand_id
1 'polypeptide(L)'
;PPYINAVPLIDIIRSVKNIKSTSSVTVLNAYNKLINELGTEFDVIIEVPIEEIKKLDEGVATVIEAIRENKVEYTPGGGGIYGQIQFSV
;
A
#
# COMPACT_ATOMS: atom_id res chain seq x y z
N PRO A 1 -18.39 -14.43 2.48
CA PRO A 1 -17.52 -13.59 1.63
C PRO A 1 -16.04 -13.70 2.06
N PRO A 2 -15.09 -13.87 1.13
CA PRO A 2 -13.67 -13.84 1.45
C PRO A 2 -13.30 -12.42 1.87
N TYR A 3 -12.85 -12.25 3.11
CA TYR A 3 -12.25 -11.00 3.57
C TYR A 3 -10.83 -10.96 3.02
N ILE A 4 -10.60 -10.14 1.99
CA ILE A 4 -9.24 -9.79 1.60
C ILE A 4 -8.71 -8.91 2.73
N ASN A 5 -7.76 -9.44 3.51
CA ASN A 5 -6.96 -8.62 4.43
C ASN A 5 -6.02 -7.76 3.58
N ALA A 6 -6.58 -6.79 2.86
CA ALA A 6 -5.81 -5.84 2.07
C ALA A 6 -5.03 -4.95 3.04
N VAL A 7 -3.73 -4.85 2.82
CA VAL A 7 -2.88 -3.92 3.58
C VAL A 7 -3.32 -2.50 3.22
N PRO A 8 -3.58 -1.61 4.21
CA PRO A 8 -3.96 -0.24 3.93
C PRO A 8 -2.93 0.48 3.04
N LEU A 9 -3.37 1.31 2.11
CA LEU A 9 -2.50 2.06 1.20
C LEU A 9 -1.54 2.97 1.97
N ILE A 10 -1.99 3.53 3.10
CA ILE A 10 -1.13 4.31 4.00
C ILE A 10 0.07 3.48 4.50
N ASP A 11 -0.11 2.19 4.77
CA ASP A 11 0.92 1.29 5.27
C ASP A 11 1.88 0.86 4.16
N ILE A 12 1.35 0.67 2.94
CA ILE A 12 2.17 0.46 1.75
C ILE A 12 3.08 1.67 1.50
N ILE A 13 2.53 2.89 1.58
CA ILE A 13 3.31 4.11 1.40
C ILE A 13 4.38 4.25 2.50
N ARG A 14 4.03 3.92 3.74
CA ARG A 14 4.96 3.94 4.88
C ARG A 14 6.12 2.97 4.68
N SER A 15 5.86 1.76 4.21
CA SER A 15 6.90 0.75 3.98
C SER A 15 7.84 1.20 2.87
N VAL A 16 7.31 1.70 1.75
CA VAL A 16 8.08 2.21 0.61
C VAL A 16 8.95 3.41 1.01
N LYS A 17 8.41 4.35 1.78
CA LYS A 17 9.13 5.56 2.19
C LYS A 17 9.98 5.35 3.45
N ASN A 18 9.97 4.15 4.04
CA ASN A 18 10.62 3.81 5.31
C ASN A 18 10.23 4.79 6.46
N ILE A 19 8.94 5.15 6.52
CA ILE A 19 8.39 6.09 7.51
C ILE A 19 7.48 5.34 8.48
N LYS A 20 7.79 5.41 9.77
CA LYS A 20 6.99 4.74 10.81
C LYS A 20 5.72 5.47 11.21
N SER A 21 5.59 6.78 10.95
CA SER A 21 4.40 7.53 11.36
C SER A 21 3.32 7.55 10.26
N THR A 22 2.07 7.25 10.65
CA THR A 22 0.88 7.41 9.79
C THR A 22 0.47 8.87 9.63
N SER A 23 0.81 9.74 10.59
CA SER A 23 0.52 11.18 10.56
C SER A 23 1.59 12.01 9.86
N SER A 24 2.59 11.36 9.25
CA SER A 24 3.62 12.06 8.49
C SER A 24 3.02 12.81 7.31
N VAL A 25 3.30 14.11 7.21
CA VAL A 25 2.85 14.95 6.09
C VAL A 25 3.30 14.36 4.74
N THR A 26 4.50 13.79 4.67
CA THR A 26 5.00 13.12 3.46
C THR A 26 4.15 11.91 3.07
N VAL A 27 3.73 11.12 4.05
CA VAL A 27 2.88 9.93 3.82
C VAL A 27 1.48 10.37 3.42
N LEU A 28 0.89 11.31 4.14
CA LEU A 28 -0.45 11.84 3.86
C LEU A 28 -0.52 12.50 2.49
N ASN A 29 0.49 13.27 2.10
CA ASN A 29 0.54 13.89 0.77
C ASN A 29 0.63 12.85 -0.35
N ALA A 30 1.41 11.78 -0.17
CA ALA A 30 1.48 10.70 -1.15
C ALA A 30 0.16 9.92 -1.23
N TYR A 31 -0.47 9.64 -0.09
CA TYR A 31 -1.77 8.99 -0.03
C TYR A 31 -2.84 9.84 -0.75
N ASN A 32 -2.96 11.12 -0.38
CA ASN A 32 -3.92 12.03 -0.98
C ASN A 32 -3.68 12.20 -2.48
N LYS A 33 -2.42 12.26 -2.92
CA LYS A 33 -2.08 12.31 -4.36
C LYS A 33 -2.61 11.09 -5.10
N LEU A 34 -2.38 9.88 -4.58
CA LEU A 34 -2.86 8.65 -5.21
C LEU A 34 -4.40 8.60 -5.26
N ILE A 35 -5.07 8.92 -4.15
CA ILE A 35 -6.53 8.89 -4.09
C ILE A 35 -7.17 9.94 -5.02
N ASN A 36 -6.61 11.15 -5.06
CA ASN A 36 -7.16 12.22 -5.90
C ASN A 36 -7.00 11.94 -7.40
N GLU A 37 -5.91 11.29 -7.80
CA GLU A 37 -5.63 11.01 -9.22
C GLU A 37 -6.24 9.69 -9.71
N LEU A 38 -6.33 8.67 -8.84
CA LEU A 38 -6.67 7.30 -9.23
C LEU A 38 -8.00 6.78 -8.66
N GLY A 39 -8.64 7.50 -7.74
CA GLY A 39 -9.91 7.11 -7.14
C GLY A 39 -9.77 6.58 -5.71
N THR A 40 -10.64 5.67 -5.30
CA THR A 40 -10.67 5.23 -3.89
C THR A 40 -9.51 4.31 -3.56
N GLU A 41 -9.24 4.10 -2.26
CA GLU A 41 -8.18 3.18 -1.81
C GLU A 41 -8.39 1.75 -2.34
N PHE A 42 -9.64 1.31 -2.37
CA PHE A 42 -10.01 0.01 -2.95
C PHE A 42 -9.63 -0.05 -4.44
N ASP A 43 -9.96 0.99 -5.20
CA ASP A 43 -9.64 1.06 -6.63
C ASP A 43 -8.12 1.00 -6.83
N VAL A 44 -7.36 1.81 -6.09
CA VAL A 44 -5.88 1.82 -6.20
C VAL A 44 -5.28 0.45 -5.88
N ILE A 45 -5.77 -0.24 -4.85
CA ILE A 45 -5.21 -1.54 -4.44
C ILE A 45 -5.68 -2.68 -5.34
N ILE A 46 -6.89 -2.63 -5.92
CA ILE A 46 -7.51 -3.77 -6.59
C ILE A 46 -7.75 -3.55 -8.09
N GLU A 47 -8.31 -2.41 -8.49
CA GLU A 47 -8.86 -2.21 -9.84
C GLU A 47 -7.90 -1.46 -10.78
N VAL A 48 -7.26 -0.40 -10.29
CA VAL A 48 -6.43 0.51 -11.09
C VAL A 48 -5.25 -0.26 -11.71
N PRO A 49 -4.97 -0.15 -13.02
CA PRO A 49 -3.82 -0.79 -13.63
C PRO A 49 -2.50 -0.39 -12.96
N ILE A 50 -1.60 -1.34 -12.72
CA ILE A 50 -0.29 -1.08 -12.06
C ILE A 50 0.50 0.01 -12.79
N GLU A 51 0.42 0.08 -14.10
CA GLU A 51 1.11 1.09 -14.92
C GLU A 51 0.66 2.53 -14.62
N GLU A 52 -0.61 2.74 -14.26
CA GLU A 52 -1.09 4.07 -13.83
C GLU A 52 -0.56 4.43 -12.44
N ILE A 53 -0.43 3.45 -11.55
CA ILE A 53 0.17 3.64 -10.23
C ILE A 53 1.68 3.96 -10.36
N LYS A 54 2.40 3.25 -11.25
CA LYS A 54 3.84 3.47 -11.52
C LYS A 54 4.14 4.91 -11.96
N LYS A 55 3.24 5.54 -12.72
CA LYS A 55 3.39 6.95 -13.14
C LYS A 55 3.40 7.92 -11.95
N LEU A 56 2.74 7.58 -10.84
CA LEU A 56 2.63 8.44 -9.66
C LEU A 56 3.64 8.11 -8.57
N ASP A 57 3.87 6.82 -8.31
CA ASP A 57 4.84 6.30 -7.34
C ASP A 57 5.20 4.84 -7.66
N GLU A 58 6.37 4.64 -8.30
CA GLU A 58 6.88 3.32 -8.71
C GLU A 58 7.07 2.34 -7.55
N GLY A 59 7.49 2.85 -6.39
CA GLY A 59 7.68 2.04 -5.19
C GLY A 59 6.35 1.49 -4.67
N VAL A 60 5.33 2.35 -4.58
CA VAL A 60 3.97 1.93 -4.20
C VAL A 60 3.41 0.92 -5.19
N ALA A 61 3.58 1.16 -6.49
CA ALA A 61 3.12 0.25 -7.53
C ALA A 61 3.75 -1.15 -7.42
N THR A 62 5.05 -1.23 -7.14
CA THR A 62 5.78 -2.50 -6.95
C THR A 62 5.19 -3.32 -5.79
N VAL A 63 4.86 -2.66 -4.67
CA VAL A 63 4.27 -3.35 -3.52
C VAL A 63 2.84 -3.79 -3.80
N ILE A 64 2.03 -2.94 -4.45
CA ILE A 64 0.64 -3.29 -4.83
C ILE A 64 0.64 -4.46 -5.82
N GLU A 65 1.54 -4.48 -6.80
CA GLU A 65 1.71 -5.58 -7.75
C GLU A 65 1.99 -6.89 -6.99
N ALA A 66 2.94 -6.88 -6.06
CA ALA A 66 3.25 -8.05 -5.23
C ALA A 66 2.04 -8.51 -4.37
N ILE A 67 1.26 -7.58 -3.82
CA ILE A 67 0.03 -7.90 -3.05
C ILE A 67 -1.01 -8.58 -3.95
N ARG A 68 -1.27 -8.02 -5.15
CA ARG A 68 -2.24 -8.58 -6.11
C ARG A 68 -1.84 -9.97 -6.60
N GLU A 69 -0.54 -10.20 -6.76
CA GLU A 69 -0.01 -11.50 -7.14
C GLU A 69 0.04 -12.53 -5.99
N ASN A 70 -0.46 -12.19 -4.79
CA ASN A 70 -0.35 -12.98 -3.56
C ASN A 70 1.12 -13.33 -3.19
N LYS A 71 2.09 -12.51 -3.59
CA LYS A 71 3.52 -12.71 -3.30
C LYS A 71 3.97 -12.06 -1.98
N VAL A 72 3.04 -11.58 -1.17
CA VAL A 72 3.33 -10.88 0.09
C VAL A 72 2.77 -11.68 1.26
N GLU A 73 3.66 -12.11 2.17
CA GLU A 73 3.25 -12.62 3.47
C GLU A 73 3.01 -11.44 4.41
N TYR A 74 1.74 -11.14 4.68
CA TYR A 74 1.36 -10.13 5.68
C TYR A 74 1.35 -10.77 7.06
N THR A 75 2.32 -10.39 7.91
CA THR A 75 2.31 -10.76 9.33
C THR A 75 1.62 -9.65 10.13
N PRO A 76 0.38 -9.85 10.63
CA PRO A 76 -0.29 -8.83 11.44
C PRO A 76 0.48 -8.58 12.74
N GLY A 77 0.77 -7.33 13.06
CA GLY A 77 1.34 -6.97 14.35
C GLY A 77 0.25 -6.88 15.43
N GLY A 78 0.59 -7.24 16.67
CA GLY A 78 -0.30 -7.15 17.84
C GLY A 78 -0.09 -5.87 18.65
N GLY A 79 -1.14 -5.41 19.35
CA GLY A 79 -1.02 -4.35 20.37
C GLY A 79 -0.83 -2.92 19.87
N GLY A 80 -1.36 -2.60 18.68
CA GLY A 80 -1.21 -1.25 18.07
C GLY A 80 0.02 -1.09 17.18
N ILE A 81 0.76 -2.18 16.96
CA ILE A 81 1.84 -2.27 15.97
C ILE A 81 1.23 -2.93 14.73
N TYR A 82 1.22 -2.24 13.59
CA TYR A 82 0.72 -2.80 12.33
C TYR A 82 1.75 -3.71 11.67
N GLY A 83 1.28 -4.64 10.84
CA GLY A 83 2.09 -5.73 10.30
C GLY A 83 3.29 -5.29 9.47
N GLN A 84 4.36 -6.06 9.53
CA GLN A 84 5.50 -5.88 8.64
C GLN A 84 5.19 -6.57 7.31
N ILE A 85 5.25 -5.82 6.22
CA ILE A 85 5.22 -6.38 4.87
C ILE A 85 6.60 -6.98 4.62
N GLN A 86 6.69 -8.31 4.55
CA GLN A 86 7.91 -9.01 4.20
C GLN A 86 7.77 -9.54 2.78
N PHE A 87 8.69 -9.15 1.90
CA PHE A 87 8.76 -9.66 0.53
C PHE A 87 9.51 -10.99 0.58
N SER A 88 8.84 -12.07 0.19
CA SER A 88 9.50 -13.35 -0.07
C SER A 88 10.18 -13.24 -1.44
N VAL A 89 11.48 -12.99 -1.43
CA VAL A 89 12.34 -13.06 -2.63
C VAL A 89 12.66 -14.52 -2.95
#